data_AF-A0A0H1RIR3-F1
#
_entry.id   AF-A0A0H1RIR3-F1
#
_cell.length_a   1.000
_cell.length_b   1.000
_cell.length_c   1.000
_cell.angle_alpha   90.00
_cell.angle_beta   90.00
_cell.angle_gamma   90.00
#
_symmetry.space_group_name_H-M   'P 1'
#
loop_
_entity.id
_entity.type
_entity.pdbx_description
1 polymer ?
#
loop_
_entity_poly.entity_id
_entity_poly.type
_entity_poly.pdbx_seq_one_letter_code
_entity_poly.pdbx_strand_id
1 'polypeptide(L)'
;MIDEALEIGTRYFVCVTAGFSETGEEGRLLEKQLRDRVRAAGARLVGPNCVGLYDAAADLACTAFWTLSPGDIGVISQSGGLIVELGLRLPRENLGISRAVSVGNQADLTVAEFIESFAIDPNTRVITAYVEEFREGRRMFEAIEYARTLGKEVILVAPRASEAVGRSVASHTGSMVSNEDVLASTCAELDVLRVRGVGDLVLALRGLNAPARAHGRRVAVVADGGGSATLGTDAAVAEGLEVPAFSIELAAQLADITSSGSSVGNPVDLVGALDLAVFQPVIKAIASSGEVDGILLNGAFNNVAGAIAEAEAAVAANIRGACNGSGVALSIATMITDEPAMVAFAADRVPVFDFPTEAARCLALGRLRHPTRKLPMIGATREYVGDTDYLASRNALAASGIAFTQAIHACNADEAAVAASTIGYPVVLKALGSLHKSDSGAVVIGVQDEASLRAKIETLTSRLKPTGFSIEEMIVERDGVELLIGGIRDPAFGPTVVVAAGGTKTEIWRDRAVSLAPVDENIARRMLATLRVAPLFAGFRGGSPLDVHGIARAVEAISHFMSNHYNVIEAEVNPLIVGPRRCVAVDARIVTAR
;
A
#
# COMPACT_ATOMS: atom_id res chain seq x y z
N MET A 1 -26.79 -28.90 17.05
CA MET A 1 -27.02 -27.47 16.77
C MET A 1 -26.94 -27.13 15.29
N ILE A 2 -25.77 -27.20 14.62
CA ILE A 2 -25.71 -26.84 13.18
C ILE A 2 -26.61 -27.73 12.35
N ASP A 3 -26.54 -29.05 12.53
CA ASP A 3 -27.40 -29.99 11.79
C ASP A 3 -28.89 -29.76 12.06
N GLU A 4 -29.28 -29.63 13.33
CA GLU A 4 -30.67 -29.32 13.73
C GLU A 4 -31.16 -28.00 13.11
N ALA A 5 -30.31 -26.96 13.09
CA ALA A 5 -30.64 -25.67 12.50
C ALA A 5 -30.76 -25.75 10.96
N LEU A 6 -29.94 -26.58 10.31
CA LEU A 6 -30.05 -26.86 8.88
C LEU A 6 -31.33 -27.65 8.56
N GLU A 7 -31.72 -28.60 9.40
CA GLU A 7 -32.95 -29.39 9.27
C GLU A 7 -34.22 -28.51 9.29
N ILE A 8 -34.23 -27.45 10.11
CA ILE A 8 -35.31 -26.45 10.13
C ILE A 8 -35.19 -25.37 9.05
N GLY A 9 -34.21 -25.48 8.13
CA GLY A 9 -34.08 -24.62 6.96
C GLY A 9 -33.23 -23.34 7.14
N THR A 10 -32.41 -23.26 8.19
CA THR A 10 -31.54 -22.09 8.43
C THR A 10 -30.54 -21.91 7.29
N ARG A 11 -30.44 -20.68 6.75
CA ARG A 11 -29.54 -20.34 5.62
C ARG A 11 -28.33 -19.51 6.01
N TYR A 12 -28.36 -18.83 7.15
CA TYR A 12 -27.28 -17.98 7.61
C TYR A 12 -26.98 -18.25 9.07
N PHE A 13 -25.70 -18.48 9.36
CA PHE A 13 -25.20 -18.78 10.69
C PHE A 13 -24.25 -17.69 11.14
N VAL A 14 -24.43 -17.22 12.38
CA VAL A 14 -23.45 -16.36 13.06
C VAL A 14 -22.83 -17.19 14.17
N CYS A 15 -21.63 -17.71 13.94
CA CYS A 15 -20.95 -18.56 14.91
C CYS A 15 -20.05 -17.71 15.81
N VAL A 16 -20.59 -17.35 16.97
CA VAL A 16 -19.85 -16.61 18.01
C VAL A 16 -18.81 -17.50 18.69
N THR A 17 -19.06 -18.81 18.74
CA THR A 17 -18.24 -19.78 19.45
C THR A 17 -16.80 -19.80 18.95
N ALA A 18 -15.84 -19.71 19.89
CA ALA A 18 -14.42 -19.97 19.69
C ALA A 18 -14.10 -21.47 19.89
N GLY A 19 -12.83 -21.86 19.78
CA GLY A 19 -12.34 -23.24 19.82
C GLY A 19 -11.97 -23.82 18.45
N PHE A 20 -11.68 -22.98 17.45
CA PHE A 20 -11.48 -23.39 16.06
C PHE A 20 -10.03 -23.13 15.60
N SER A 21 -9.80 -22.60 14.39
CA SER A 21 -8.45 -22.50 13.81
C SER A 21 -7.45 -21.71 14.66
N GLU A 22 -7.92 -20.84 15.56
CA GLU A 22 -7.09 -20.11 16.52
C GLU A 22 -6.47 -21.00 17.62
N THR A 23 -6.96 -22.23 17.78
CA THR A 23 -6.45 -23.20 18.78
C THR A 23 -5.40 -24.17 18.23
N GLY A 24 -5.15 -24.16 16.91
CA GLY A 24 -4.16 -25.00 16.25
C GLY A 24 -4.74 -25.91 15.16
N GLU A 25 -4.04 -27.01 14.86
CA GLU A 25 -4.36 -27.88 13.73
C GLU A 25 -5.69 -28.62 13.89
N GLU A 26 -5.99 -29.16 15.07
CA GLU A 26 -7.27 -29.82 15.35
C GLU A 26 -8.44 -28.86 15.16
N GLY A 27 -8.33 -27.64 15.69
CA GLY A 27 -9.31 -26.59 15.52
C GLY A 27 -9.49 -26.16 14.06
N ARG A 28 -8.41 -26.16 13.26
CA ARG A 28 -8.47 -25.89 11.81
C ARG A 28 -9.22 -26.99 11.04
N LEU A 29 -9.04 -28.26 11.43
CA LEU A 29 -9.79 -29.38 10.86
C LEU A 29 -11.28 -29.27 11.22
N LEU A 30 -11.59 -28.94 12.48
CA LEU A 30 -12.96 -28.74 12.93
C LEU A 30 -13.63 -27.56 12.21
N GLU A 31 -12.92 -26.45 12.04
CA GLU A 31 -13.40 -25.28 11.30
C GLU A 31 -13.72 -25.63 9.84
N LYS A 32 -12.83 -26.39 9.20
CA LYS A 32 -13.04 -26.89 7.84
C LYS A 32 -14.29 -27.77 7.76
N GLN A 33 -14.47 -28.72 8.68
CA GLN A 33 -15.65 -29.58 8.72
C GLN A 33 -16.94 -28.78 8.90
N LEU A 34 -16.94 -27.80 9.82
CA LEU A 34 -18.07 -26.91 10.04
C LEU A 34 -18.44 -26.15 8.77
N ARG A 35 -17.46 -25.49 8.15
CA ARG A 35 -17.65 -24.74 6.90
C ARG A 35 -18.19 -25.62 5.78
N ASP A 36 -17.55 -26.76 5.54
CA ASP A 36 -17.89 -27.66 4.44
C ASP A 36 -19.31 -28.21 4.63
N ARG A 37 -19.71 -28.51 5.88
CA ARG A 37 -21.07 -28.94 6.21
C ARG A 37 -22.11 -27.84 5.94
N VAL A 38 -21.86 -26.62 6.37
CA VAL A 38 -22.75 -25.47 6.15
C VAL A 38 -22.91 -25.18 4.65
N ARG A 39 -21.80 -25.14 3.90
CA ARG A 39 -21.81 -24.91 2.45
C ARG A 39 -22.53 -26.01 1.67
N ALA A 40 -22.34 -27.29 2.05
CA ALA A 40 -23.01 -28.41 1.40
C ALA A 40 -24.56 -28.34 1.49
N ALA A 41 -25.08 -27.67 2.52
CA ALA A 41 -26.52 -27.44 2.68
C ALA A 41 -27.02 -26.16 1.97
N GLY A 42 -26.15 -25.44 1.25
CA GLY A 42 -26.47 -24.16 0.60
C GLY A 42 -26.67 -23.01 1.59
N ALA A 43 -26.10 -23.12 2.80
CA ALA A 43 -26.11 -22.07 3.81
C ALA A 43 -24.75 -21.35 3.87
N ARG A 44 -24.70 -20.21 4.56
CA ARG A 44 -23.50 -19.38 4.75
C ARG A 44 -23.20 -19.15 6.23
N LEU A 45 -21.93 -18.89 6.55
CA LEU A 45 -21.41 -18.74 7.92
C LEU A 45 -20.60 -17.45 8.10
N VAL A 46 -20.93 -16.68 9.13
CA VAL A 46 -20.09 -15.62 9.72
C VAL A 46 -19.32 -16.20 10.91
N GLY A 47 -18.02 -15.91 11.00
CA GLY A 47 -17.13 -16.49 12.00
C GLY A 47 -16.41 -17.76 11.50
N PRO A 48 -16.14 -18.75 12.38
CA PRO A 48 -16.42 -18.76 13.82
C PRO A 48 -15.57 -17.75 14.60
N ASN A 49 -15.63 -17.78 15.94
CA ASN A 49 -14.88 -16.89 16.82
C ASN A 49 -15.10 -15.41 16.48
N CYS A 50 -16.37 -15.02 16.39
CA CYS A 50 -16.78 -13.65 16.11
C CYS A 50 -17.65 -13.09 17.24
N VAL A 51 -17.91 -11.79 17.19
CA VAL A 51 -18.75 -11.10 18.19
C VAL A 51 -20.11 -10.67 17.60
N GLY A 52 -20.38 -11.09 16.36
CA GLY A 52 -21.68 -10.98 15.71
C GLY A 52 -21.78 -9.87 14.66
N LEU A 53 -23.03 -9.48 14.37
CA LEU A 53 -23.36 -8.45 13.37
C LEU A 53 -24.37 -7.43 13.91
N TYR A 54 -24.37 -6.26 13.29
CA TYR A 54 -25.23 -5.12 13.60
C TYR A 54 -25.68 -4.44 12.30
N ASP A 55 -26.95 -4.07 12.22
CA ASP A 55 -27.52 -3.23 11.18
C ASP A 55 -28.50 -2.24 11.82
N ALA A 56 -28.16 -0.96 11.77
CA ALA A 56 -28.95 0.11 12.37
C ALA A 56 -30.31 0.30 11.70
N ALA A 57 -30.37 0.16 10.37
CA ALA A 57 -31.60 0.39 9.60
C ALA A 57 -32.60 -0.77 9.79
N ALA A 58 -32.10 -1.98 10.04
CA ALA A 58 -32.91 -3.14 10.33
C ALA A 58 -33.26 -3.31 11.82
N ASP A 59 -32.79 -2.42 12.70
CA ASP A 59 -32.85 -2.56 14.16
C ASP A 59 -32.35 -3.95 14.62
N LEU A 60 -31.27 -4.42 13.99
CA LEU A 60 -30.74 -5.76 14.16
C LEU A 60 -29.42 -5.72 14.92
N ALA A 61 -29.38 -6.39 16.06
CA ALA A 61 -28.16 -6.63 16.82
C ALA A 61 -28.06 -8.12 17.17
N CYS A 62 -27.29 -8.88 16.38
CA CYS A 62 -27.00 -10.29 16.67
C CYS A 62 -25.69 -10.40 17.45
N THR A 63 -25.67 -9.82 18.64
CA THR A 63 -24.49 -9.67 19.49
C THR A 63 -24.92 -9.59 20.96
N ALA A 64 -24.05 -10.03 21.87
CA ALA A 64 -24.29 -9.94 23.31
C ALA A 64 -23.46 -8.83 24.00
N PHE A 65 -22.64 -8.08 23.25
CA PHE A 65 -21.50 -7.37 23.82
C PHE A 65 -21.44 -5.87 23.55
N TRP A 66 -22.30 -5.32 22.68
CA TRP A 66 -22.21 -3.91 22.32
C TRP A 66 -23.57 -3.23 22.10
N THR A 67 -23.64 -1.97 22.55
CA THR A 67 -24.65 -0.99 22.15
C THR A 67 -23.95 -0.01 21.22
N LEU A 68 -24.32 -0.03 19.94
CA LEU A 68 -23.72 0.83 18.92
C LEU A 68 -24.67 1.97 18.59
N SER A 69 -24.13 3.19 18.48
CA SER A 69 -24.91 4.35 18.06
C SER A 69 -25.11 4.32 16.53
N PRO A 70 -26.36 4.47 16.04
CA PRO A 70 -26.63 4.57 14.61
C PRO A 70 -25.86 5.72 13.94
N GLY A 71 -25.41 5.50 12.70
CA GLY A 71 -24.78 6.53 11.87
C GLY A 71 -24.55 6.03 10.44
N ASP A 72 -23.46 6.46 9.82
CA ASP A 72 -23.16 6.24 8.40
C ASP A 72 -21.83 5.50 8.14
N ILE A 73 -21.20 4.94 9.18
CA ILE A 73 -19.94 4.21 9.07
C ILE A 73 -20.18 2.70 9.10
N GLY A 74 -19.79 2.02 8.04
CA GLY A 74 -19.73 0.55 7.99
C GLY A 74 -18.44 0.05 8.64
N VAL A 75 -18.53 -0.90 9.57
CA VAL A 75 -17.37 -1.47 10.29
C VAL A 75 -17.25 -2.97 10.04
N ILE A 76 -16.16 -3.38 9.41
CA ILE A 76 -15.81 -4.78 9.18
C ILE A 76 -14.54 -5.05 9.98
N SER A 77 -14.53 -6.07 10.85
CA SER A 77 -13.36 -6.33 11.68
C SER A 77 -13.12 -7.82 11.95
N GLN A 78 -11.87 -8.25 11.78
CA GLN A 78 -11.41 -9.56 12.29
C GLN A 78 -11.35 -9.60 13.83
N SER A 79 -11.18 -8.44 14.50
CA SER A 79 -11.19 -8.33 15.95
C SER A 79 -12.50 -7.75 16.48
N GLY A 80 -13.24 -8.50 17.30
CA GLY A 80 -14.45 -7.99 17.96
C GLY A 80 -14.18 -6.84 18.94
N GLY A 81 -13.02 -6.86 19.61
CA GLY A 81 -12.63 -5.79 20.56
C GLY A 81 -12.53 -4.41 19.89
N LEU A 82 -12.12 -4.36 18.63
CA LEU A 82 -12.06 -3.12 17.87
C LEU A 82 -13.44 -2.50 17.62
N ILE A 83 -14.46 -3.33 17.36
CA ILE A 83 -15.83 -2.85 17.18
C ILE A 83 -16.36 -2.24 18.48
N VAL A 84 -16.05 -2.86 19.63
CA VAL A 84 -16.38 -2.29 20.95
C VAL A 84 -15.70 -0.94 21.14
N GLU A 85 -14.40 -0.85 20.87
CA GLU A 85 -13.65 0.40 21.03
C GLU A 85 -14.23 1.52 20.14
N LEU A 86 -14.55 1.22 18.88
CA LEU A 86 -15.19 2.17 17.97
C LEU A 86 -16.58 2.58 18.45
N GLY A 87 -17.37 1.63 18.96
CA GLY A 87 -18.69 1.91 19.56
C GLY A 87 -18.63 2.89 20.72
N LEU A 88 -17.53 2.92 21.48
CA LEU A 88 -17.31 3.85 22.59
C LEU A 88 -16.70 5.20 22.16
N ARG A 89 -15.89 5.22 21.10
CA ARG A 89 -15.18 6.42 20.64
C ARG A 89 -15.98 7.26 19.66
N LEU A 90 -16.58 6.64 18.65
CA LEU A 90 -17.27 7.37 17.57
C LEU A 90 -18.37 8.31 18.07
N PRO A 91 -19.21 7.95 19.07
CA PRO A 91 -20.24 8.85 19.57
C PRO A 91 -19.69 10.16 20.18
N ARG A 92 -18.46 10.14 20.72
CA ARG A 92 -17.82 11.35 21.26
C ARG A 92 -17.42 12.34 20.16
N GLU A 93 -17.29 11.86 18.94
CA GLU A 93 -16.97 12.64 17.74
C GLU A 93 -18.21 12.95 16.90
N ASN A 94 -19.43 12.72 17.42
CA ASN A 94 -20.70 12.79 16.69
C ASN A 94 -20.75 11.88 15.44
N LEU A 95 -20.07 10.73 15.53
CA LEU A 95 -20.06 9.69 14.50
C LEU A 95 -20.79 8.44 15.01
N GLY A 96 -21.34 7.66 14.08
CA GLY A 96 -22.09 6.45 14.38
C GLY A 96 -21.92 5.38 13.31
N ILE A 97 -22.38 4.18 13.61
CA ILE A 97 -22.20 2.99 12.81
C ILE A 97 -23.51 2.69 12.05
N SER A 98 -23.44 2.50 10.74
CA SER A 98 -24.59 2.03 9.93
C SER A 98 -24.73 0.52 10.02
N ARG A 99 -23.63 -0.20 9.81
CA ARG A 99 -23.52 -1.65 9.88
C ARG A 99 -22.21 -2.06 10.52
N ALA A 100 -22.22 -3.13 11.29
CA ALA A 100 -20.97 -3.74 11.76
C ALA A 100 -20.99 -5.26 11.63
N VAL A 101 -19.82 -5.83 11.37
CA VAL A 101 -19.62 -7.28 11.39
C VAL A 101 -18.25 -7.64 11.94
N SER A 102 -18.26 -8.52 12.93
CA SER A 102 -17.07 -9.25 13.34
C SER A 102 -16.97 -10.50 12.47
N VAL A 103 -15.94 -10.60 11.64
CA VAL A 103 -15.77 -11.76 10.74
C VAL A 103 -15.06 -12.94 11.42
N GLY A 104 -14.40 -12.69 12.56
CA GLY A 104 -13.66 -13.70 13.31
C GLY A 104 -12.62 -14.42 12.46
N ASN A 105 -12.59 -15.74 12.54
CA ASN A 105 -11.67 -16.59 11.77
C ASN A 105 -11.94 -16.59 10.25
N GLN A 106 -13.08 -16.04 9.83
CA GLN A 106 -13.41 -15.85 8.41
C GLN A 106 -13.42 -17.19 7.64
N ALA A 107 -14.07 -18.21 8.20
CA ALA A 107 -14.06 -19.56 7.61
C ALA A 107 -14.88 -19.63 6.30
N ASP A 108 -15.97 -18.86 6.19
CA ASP A 108 -16.82 -18.84 4.99
C ASP A 108 -17.02 -17.44 4.40
N LEU A 109 -17.78 -16.57 5.09
CA LEU A 109 -18.01 -15.19 4.61
C LEU A 109 -16.79 -14.32 4.91
N THR A 110 -16.40 -13.54 3.91
CA THR A 110 -15.10 -12.86 3.87
C THR A 110 -15.21 -11.35 4.05
N VAL A 111 -14.11 -10.70 4.41
CA VAL A 111 -14.02 -9.23 4.43
C VAL A 111 -14.40 -8.64 3.07
N ALA A 112 -13.97 -9.27 1.97
CA ALA A 112 -14.30 -8.82 0.62
C ALA A 112 -15.81 -8.83 0.35
N GLU A 113 -16.50 -9.92 0.67
CA GLU A 113 -17.97 -10.01 0.52
C GLU A 113 -18.71 -8.97 1.37
N PHE A 114 -18.22 -8.67 2.57
CA PHE A 114 -18.82 -7.63 3.42
C PHE A 114 -18.55 -6.22 2.90
N ILE A 115 -17.39 -5.95 2.30
CA ILE A 115 -17.13 -4.67 1.62
C ILE A 115 -18.15 -4.48 0.49
N GLU A 116 -18.43 -5.53 -0.31
CA GLU A 116 -19.42 -5.46 -1.39
C GLU A 116 -20.84 -5.27 -0.88
N SER A 117 -21.21 -5.96 0.20
CA SER A 117 -22.51 -5.82 0.85
C SER A 117 -22.72 -4.42 1.44
N PHE A 118 -21.69 -3.85 2.05
CA PHE A 118 -21.75 -2.50 2.62
C PHE A 118 -21.68 -1.42 1.54
N ALA A 119 -21.06 -1.72 0.40
CA ALA A 119 -20.97 -0.79 -0.72
C ALA A 119 -22.33 -0.44 -1.34
N ILE A 120 -23.25 -1.42 -1.39
CA ILE A 120 -24.60 -1.24 -1.93
C ILE A 120 -25.60 -0.68 -0.90
N ASP A 121 -25.21 -0.54 0.37
CA ASP A 121 -26.06 0.00 1.40
C ASP A 121 -26.22 1.53 1.24
N PRO A 122 -27.45 2.05 1.12
CA PRO A 122 -27.68 3.48 1.05
C PRO A 122 -27.29 4.21 2.35
N ASN A 123 -27.30 3.54 3.50
CA ASN A 123 -27.02 4.15 4.80
C ASN A 123 -25.52 4.23 5.12
N THR A 124 -24.70 3.36 4.53
CA THR A 124 -23.24 3.35 4.74
C THR A 124 -22.58 4.34 3.79
N ARG A 125 -21.90 5.38 4.30
CA ARG A 125 -21.14 6.35 3.50
C ARG A 125 -19.66 6.01 3.40
N VAL A 126 -19.08 5.52 4.49
CA VAL A 126 -17.65 5.13 4.57
C VAL A 126 -17.56 3.74 5.15
N ILE A 127 -16.70 2.90 4.58
CA ILE A 127 -16.44 1.53 5.05
C ILE A 127 -15.08 1.51 5.73
N THR A 128 -15.00 0.87 6.88
CA THR A 128 -13.75 0.60 7.59
C THR A 128 -13.55 -0.91 7.65
N ALA A 129 -12.36 -1.37 7.31
CA ALA A 129 -12.01 -2.78 7.32
C ALA A 129 -10.75 -3.00 8.14
N TYR A 130 -10.87 -3.66 9.29
CA TYR A 130 -9.73 -4.10 10.09
C TYR A 130 -9.30 -5.51 9.71
N VAL A 131 -8.06 -5.61 9.24
CA VAL A 131 -7.50 -6.84 8.69
C VAL A 131 -6.10 -7.05 9.24
N GLU A 132 -5.91 -8.17 9.94
CA GLU A 132 -4.62 -8.65 10.43
C GLU A 132 -4.04 -9.69 9.47
N GLU A 133 -4.85 -10.67 9.06
CA GLU A 133 -4.47 -11.74 8.15
C GLU A 133 -5.20 -11.57 6.81
N PHE A 134 -4.41 -11.36 5.75
CA PHE A 134 -4.92 -11.29 4.39
C PHE A 134 -4.93 -12.70 3.80
N ARG A 135 -6.10 -13.35 3.72
CA ARG A 135 -6.25 -14.65 3.03
C ARG A 135 -6.57 -14.50 1.55
N GLU A 136 -7.38 -13.50 1.21
CA GLU A 136 -7.80 -13.18 -0.17
C GLU A 136 -7.54 -11.70 -0.45
N GLY A 137 -6.31 -11.26 -0.20
CA GLY A 137 -5.90 -9.86 -0.29
C GLY A 137 -6.22 -9.24 -1.65
N ARG A 138 -6.02 -9.98 -2.76
CA ARG A 138 -6.38 -9.50 -4.09
C ARG A 138 -7.89 -9.26 -4.24
N ARG A 139 -8.70 -10.23 -3.83
CA ARG A 139 -10.18 -10.16 -3.87
C ARG A 139 -10.72 -9.03 -3.00
N MET A 140 -10.07 -8.74 -1.88
CA MET A 140 -10.39 -7.59 -1.03
C MET A 140 -10.13 -6.27 -1.76
N PHE A 141 -9.02 -6.12 -2.47
CA PHE A 141 -8.78 -4.92 -3.29
C PHE A 141 -9.76 -4.80 -4.46
N GLU A 142 -10.18 -5.90 -5.08
CA GLU A 142 -11.28 -5.91 -6.06
C GLU A 142 -12.59 -5.38 -5.46
N ALA A 143 -12.93 -5.80 -4.24
CA ALA A 143 -14.10 -5.30 -3.51
C ALA A 143 -13.97 -3.81 -3.14
N ILE A 144 -12.78 -3.34 -2.79
CA ILE A 144 -12.51 -1.91 -2.53
C ILE A 144 -12.72 -1.07 -3.80
N GLU A 145 -12.22 -1.53 -4.95
CA GLU A 145 -12.47 -0.84 -6.22
C GLU A 145 -13.96 -0.81 -6.57
N TYR A 146 -14.65 -1.94 -6.40
CA TYR A 146 -16.10 -2.00 -6.58
C TYR A 146 -16.83 -0.98 -5.69
N ALA A 147 -16.52 -0.94 -4.40
CA ALA A 147 -17.11 0.03 -3.47
C ALA A 147 -16.92 1.48 -3.92
N ARG A 148 -15.73 1.80 -4.45
CA ARG A 148 -15.42 3.11 -4.99
C ARG A 148 -16.19 3.46 -6.25
N THR A 149 -16.48 2.49 -7.12
CA THR A 149 -17.36 2.74 -8.28
C THR A 149 -18.77 3.17 -7.87
N LEU A 150 -19.19 2.82 -6.66
CA LEU A 150 -20.45 3.23 -6.03
C LEU A 150 -20.31 4.49 -5.15
N GLY A 151 -19.16 5.17 -5.20
CA GLY A 151 -18.90 6.38 -4.43
C GLY A 151 -18.61 6.15 -2.94
N LYS A 152 -18.31 4.91 -2.52
CA LYS A 152 -17.97 4.59 -1.13
C LYS A 152 -16.46 4.52 -0.94
N GLU A 153 -15.96 5.24 0.04
CA GLU A 153 -14.55 5.15 0.45
C GLU A 153 -14.34 3.97 1.40
N VAL A 154 -13.23 3.25 1.24
CA VAL A 154 -12.83 2.18 2.14
C VAL A 154 -11.53 2.55 2.85
N ILE A 155 -11.56 2.57 4.18
CA ILE A 155 -10.39 2.73 5.04
C ILE A 155 -9.93 1.35 5.48
N LEU A 156 -8.69 1.00 5.14
CA LEU A 156 -8.06 -0.21 5.62
C LEU A 156 -7.31 0.07 6.94
N VAL A 157 -7.73 -0.56 8.02
CA VAL A 157 -7.02 -0.55 9.30
C VAL A 157 -6.15 -1.80 9.34
N ALA A 158 -4.88 -1.63 9.01
CA ALA A 158 -3.92 -2.73 8.93
C ALA A 158 -2.61 -2.32 9.60
N PRO A 159 -2.32 -2.82 10.82
CA PRO A 159 -1.07 -2.52 11.51
C PRO A 159 0.13 -3.02 10.71
N ARG A 160 1.33 -2.47 10.97
CA ARG A 160 2.57 -3.02 10.38
C ARG A 160 2.87 -4.35 11.04
N ALA A 161 3.16 -5.38 10.24
CA ALA A 161 3.92 -6.52 10.74
C ALA A 161 5.31 -6.00 11.13
N SER A 162 5.58 -5.80 12.43
CA SER A 162 6.94 -5.48 12.87
C SER A 162 7.82 -6.72 12.72
N GLU A 163 9.14 -6.56 12.57
CA GLU A 163 10.08 -7.70 12.61
C GLU A 163 9.99 -8.49 13.93
N ALA A 164 9.55 -7.84 15.03
CA ALA A 164 9.31 -8.51 16.30
C ALA A 164 8.05 -9.37 16.30
N VAL A 165 7.02 -9.01 15.51
CA VAL A 165 5.77 -9.78 15.32
C VAL A 165 5.95 -10.85 14.23
N GLY A 166 6.73 -10.56 13.18
CA GLY A 166 7.01 -11.47 12.06
C GLY A 166 7.85 -12.70 12.42
N ARG A 167 8.59 -12.68 13.54
CA ARG A 167 9.35 -13.85 14.03
C ARG A 167 8.48 -15.06 14.38
N SER A 168 7.19 -14.85 14.65
CA SER A 168 6.26 -15.95 14.93
C SER A 168 5.68 -16.61 13.67
N VAL A 169 5.90 -16.03 12.48
CA VAL A 169 5.30 -16.51 11.22
C VAL A 169 6.38 -16.83 10.16
N ALA A 170 7.54 -16.18 10.21
CA ALA A 170 8.62 -16.35 9.25
C ALA A 170 9.73 -17.29 9.75
N SER A 171 9.41 -18.58 9.91
CA SER A 171 10.44 -19.62 9.95
C SER A 171 10.11 -20.59 8.82
N HIS A 172 10.72 -20.40 7.64
CA HIS A 172 11.22 -21.45 6.73
C HIS A 172 11.39 -21.00 5.27
N THR A 173 11.01 -19.79 4.89
CA THR A 173 11.26 -19.27 3.54
C THR A 173 11.96 -17.92 3.63
N GLY A 174 13.21 -17.85 3.17
CA GLY A 174 13.91 -16.58 2.97
C GLY A 174 13.30 -15.77 1.81
N SER A 175 11.98 -15.53 1.83
CA SER A 175 11.28 -14.82 0.76
C SER A 175 11.70 -13.36 0.76
N MET A 176 12.23 -12.89 -0.37
CA MET A 176 12.65 -11.50 -0.57
C MET A 176 11.49 -10.49 -0.55
N VAL A 177 10.23 -10.94 -0.52
CA VAL A 177 9.01 -10.13 -0.46
C VAL A 177 8.21 -10.52 0.77
N SER A 178 7.76 -9.53 1.54
CA SER A 178 6.85 -9.73 2.67
C SER A 178 5.45 -9.23 2.31
N ASN A 179 4.42 -9.79 2.97
CA ASN A 179 3.04 -9.34 2.79
C ASN A 179 2.86 -7.84 3.06
N GLU A 180 3.70 -7.26 3.95
CA GLU A 180 3.70 -5.82 4.23
C GLU A 180 4.12 -4.99 3.02
N ASP A 181 5.10 -5.46 2.24
CA ASP A 181 5.58 -4.73 1.05
C ASP A 181 4.52 -4.75 -0.05
N VAL A 182 3.88 -5.90 -0.27
CA VAL A 182 2.79 -6.05 -1.22
C VAL A 182 1.62 -5.16 -0.81
N LEU A 183 1.24 -5.19 0.48
CA LEU A 183 0.14 -4.39 0.99
C LEU A 183 0.41 -2.89 0.90
N ALA A 184 1.60 -2.43 1.33
CA ALA A 184 1.98 -1.02 1.30
C ALA A 184 2.02 -0.49 -0.14
N SER A 185 2.62 -1.25 -1.06
CA SER A 185 2.66 -0.89 -2.47
C SER A 185 1.26 -0.84 -3.08
N THR A 186 0.44 -1.88 -2.86
CA THR A 186 -0.92 -1.93 -3.40
C THR A 186 -1.78 -0.77 -2.91
N CYS A 187 -1.69 -0.42 -1.61
CA CYS A 187 -2.39 0.74 -1.07
C CYS A 187 -1.94 2.06 -1.73
N ALA A 188 -0.63 2.21 -1.96
CA ALA A 188 -0.08 3.41 -2.59
C ALA A 188 -0.52 3.54 -4.05
N GLU A 189 -0.43 2.46 -4.84
CA GLU A 189 -0.80 2.46 -6.26
C GLU A 189 -2.30 2.72 -6.48
N LEU A 190 -3.14 2.11 -5.66
CA LEU A 190 -4.60 2.23 -5.74
C LEU A 190 -5.14 3.45 -4.95
N ASP A 191 -4.26 4.25 -4.34
CA ASP A 191 -4.62 5.32 -3.40
C ASP A 191 -5.64 4.87 -2.34
N VAL A 192 -5.52 3.66 -1.79
CA VAL A 192 -6.34 3.16 -0.68
C VAL A 192 -5.83 3.72 0.64
N LEU A 193 -6.72 4.31 1.44
CA LEU A 193 -6.34 4.85 2.73
C LEU A 193 -6.07 3.72 3.71
N ARG A 194 -4.79 3.47 3.99
CA ARG A 194 -4.35 2.57 5.06
C ARG A 194 -3.97 3.36 6.31
N VAL A 195 -4.61 3.06 7.43
CA VAL A 195 -4.26 3.54 8.76
C VAL A 195 -3.74 2.39 9.63
N ARG A 196 -2.94 2.69 10.65
CA ARG A 196 -2.25 1.67 11.46
C ARG A 196 -2.87 1.44 12.83
N GLY A 197 -3.82 2.27 13.23
CA GLY A 197 -4.46 2.19 14.53
C GLY A 197 -5.71 3.05 14.62
N VAL A 198 -6.41 2.92 15.75
CA VAL A 198 -7.70 3.55 15.99
C VAL A 198 -7.62 5.07 16.01
N GLY A 199 -6.55 5.66 16.57
CA GLY A 199 -6.37 7.11 16.59
C GLY A 199 -6.42 7.71 15.17
N ASP A 200 -5.58 7.18 14.28
CA ASP A 200 -5.56 7.57 12.86
C ASP A 200 -6.88 7.28 12.15
N LEU A 201 -7.55 6.18 12.49
CA LEU A 201 -8.88 5.87 11.94
C LEU A 201 -9.90 6.95 12.33
N VAL A 202 -9.92 7.39 13.58
CA VAL A 202 -10.84 8.44 14.05
C VAL A 202 -10.55 9.76 13.33
N LEU A 203 -9.27 10.15 13.20
CA LEU A 203 -8.88 11.34 12.44
C LEU A 203 -9.32 11.25 10.96
N ALA A 204 -9.09 10.10 10.33
CA ALA A 204 -9.53 9.85 8.96
C ALA A 204 -11.05 9.94 8.82
N LEU A 205 -11.81 9.34 9.73
CA LEU A 205 -13.27 9.37 9.72
C LEU A 205 -13.81 10.78 9.91
N ARG A 206 -13.22 11.58 10.80
CA ARG A 206 -13.58 13.01 10.97
C ARG A 206 -13.30 13.81 9.70
N GLY A 207 -12.14 13.61 9.06
CA GLY A 207 -11.79 14.29 7.81
C GLY A 207 -12.67 13.88 6.63
N LEU A 208 -12.99 12.59 6.48
CA LEU A 208 -13.94 12.10 5.46
C LEU A 208 -15.38 12.53 5.73
N ASN A 209 -15.70 12.87 6.99
CA ASN A 209 -16.99 13.40 7.41
C ASN A 209 -17.09 14.92 7.42
N ALA A 210 -16.00 15.62 7.10
CA ALA A 210 -15.98 17.07 7.03
C ALA A 210 -16.89 17.60 5.90
N PRO A 211 -17.42 18.83 6.02
CA PRO A 211 -18.26 19.44 4.99
C PRO A 211 -17.62 19.52 3.60
N ALA A 212 -16.30 19.78 3.57
CA ALA A 212 -15.49 19.78 2.36
C ALA A 212 -14.20 18.98 2.59
N ARG A 213 -13.69 18.36 1.53
CA ARG A 213 -12.49 17.52 1.55
C ARG A 213 -11.45 18.09 0.58
N ALA A 214 -10.18 18.03 0.97
CA ALA A 214 -9.11 18.59 0.16
C ALA A 214 -8.94 17.77 -1.14
N HIS A 215 -8.93 18.43 -2.29
CA HIS A 215 -8.70 17.79 -3.59
C HIS A 215 -7.24 17.41 -3.84
N GLY A 216 -6.32 18.01 -3.09
CA GLY A 216 -4.89 17.83 -3.22
C GLY A 216 -4.17 18.01 -1.89
N ARG A 217 -2.91 18.43 -1.95
CA ARG A 217 -2.01 18.52 -0.78
C ARG A 217 -1.66 19.97 -0.42
N ARG A 218 -2.06 20.95 -1.23
CA ARG A 218 -1.73 22.35 -1.01
C ARG A 218 -2.57 22.89 0.12
N VAL A 219 -1.95 23.38 1.18
CA VAL A 219 -2.65 23.93 2.33
C VAL A 219 -2.17 25.34 2.66
N ALA A 220 -3.11 26.19 3.04
CA ALA A 220 -2.80 27.45 3.71
C ALA A 220 -2.78 27.21 5.21
N VAL A 221 -1.74 27.71 5.88
CA VAL A 221 -1.71 27.81 7.33
C VAL A 221 -2.09 29.22 7.71
N VAL A 222 -3.14 29.39 8.50
CA VAL A 222 -3.60 30.69 9.01
C VAL A 222 -3.52 30.65 10.52
N ALA A 223 -2.83 31.63 11.11
CA ALA A 223 -2.57 31.63 12.54
C ALA A 223 -2.70 33.00 13.20
N ASP A 224 -2.90 32.97 14.51
CA ASP A 224 -2.98 34.15 15.38
C ASP A 224 -1.61 34.76 15.73
N GLY A 225 -0.52 34.01 15.53
CA GLY A 225 0.84 34.46 15.85
C GLY A 225 1.92 33.59 15.20
N GLY A 226 3.13 34.13 15.08
CA GLY A 226 4.25 33.45 14.41
C GLY A 226 4.63 32.08 15.00
N GLY A 227 4.46 31.87 16.31
CA GLY A 227 4.66 30.57 16.95
C GLY A 227 3.65 29.53 16.46
N SER A 228 2.36 29.89 16.48
CA SER A 228 1.27 29.08 15.94
C SER A 228 1.43 28.83 14.44
N ALA A 229 1.83 29.84 13.66
CA ALA A 229 2.13 29.71 12.23
C ALA A 229 3.24 28.68 11.98
N THR A 230 4.32 28.74 12.76
CA THR A 230 5.48 27.83 12.64
C THR A 230 5.08 26.40 12.98
N LEU A 231 4.41 26.18 14.12
CA LEU A 231 3.98 24.83 14.55
C LEU A 231 2.93 24.23 13.61
N GLY A 232 2.01 25.05 13.08
CA GLY A 232 1.03 24.62 12.09
C GLY A 232 1.69 24.21 10.77
N THR A 233 2.69 24.98 10.32
CA THR A 233 3.47 24.67 9.12
C THR A 233 4.26 23.38 9.27
N ASP A 234 4.97 23.20 10.40
CA ASP A 234 5.73 21.98 10.69
C ASP A 234 4.82 20.75 10.73
N ALA A 235 3.66 20.85 11.40
CA ALA A 235 2.65 19.80 11.43
C ALA A 235 2.12 19.44 10.03
N ALA A 236 1.83 20.44 9.20
CA ALA A 236 1.37 20.22 7.82
C ALA A 236 2.44 19.49 6.98
N VAL A 237 3.68 19.95 7.03
CA VAL A 237 4.79 19.35 6.28
C VAL A 237 5.10 17.93 6.77
N ALA A 238 5.03 17.66 8.08
CA ALA A 238 5.25 16.34 8.66
C ALA A 238 4.25 15.28 8.15
N GLU A 239 3.00 15.70 7.86
CA GLU A 239 1.97 14.84 7.27
C GLU A 239 2.03 14.80 5.72
N GLY A 240 3.07 15.42 5.15
CA GLY A 240 3.31 15.49 3.71
C GLY A 240 2.33 16.39 2.97
N LEU A 241 1.78 17.42 3.62
CA LEU A 241 1.06 18.51 2.96
C LEU A 241 2.06 19.54 2.45
N GLU A 242 1.68 20.27 1.41
CA GLU A 242 2.47 21.31 0.78
C GLU A 242 1.97 22.68 1.25
N VAL A 243 2.87 23.55 1.67
CA VAL A 243 2.54 24.92 2.10
C VAL A 243 3.10 25.90 1.04
N PRO A 244 2.47 26.01 -0.14
CA PRO A 244 3.02 26.79 -1.25
C PRO A 244 2.97 28.28 -0.94
N ALA A 245 3.97 29.03 -1.39
CA ALA A 245 3.91 30.48 -1.37
C ALA A 245 2.73 30.98 -2.21
N PHE A 246 1.99 31.97 -1.68
CA PHE A 246 0.88 32.58 -2.41
C PHE A 246 1.36 33.43 -3.58
N SER A 247 0.46 33.60 -4.55
CA SER A 247 0.60 34.56 -5.63
C SER A 247 0.75 36.00 -5.11
N ILE A 248 1.32 36.87 -5.94
CA ILE A 248 1.46 38.29 -5.61
C ILE A 248 0.08 38.92 -5.47
N GLU A 249 -0.88 38.48 -6.28
CA GLU A 249 -2.26 38.92 -6.30
C GLU A 249 -2.99 38.60 -4.98
N LEU A 250 -2.90 37.35 -4.52
CA LEU A 250 -3.50 36.95 -3.24
C LEU A 250 -2.82 37.63 -2.06
N ALA A 251 -1.49 37.71 -2.06
CA ALA A 251 -0.75 38.41 -1.01
C ALA A 251 -1.15 39.90 -0.91
N ALA A 252 -1.34 40.59 -2.04
CA ALA A 252 -1.82 41.97 -2.07
C ALA A 252 -3.25 42.10 -1.54
N GLN A 253 -4.15 41.20 -1.93
CA GLN A 253 -5.51 41.17 -1.41
C GLN A 253 -5.55 40.95 0.11
N LEU A 254 -4.68 40.07 0.63
CA LEU A 254 -4.56 39.83 2.06
C LEU A 254 -3.98 41.06 2.79
N ALA A 255 -3.01 41.76 2.19
CA ALA A 255 -2.46 43.00 2.75
C ALA A 255 -3.53 44.09 2.94
N ASP A 256 -4.49 44.19 2.03
CA ASP A 256 -5.60 45.15 2.13
C ASP A 256 -6.59 44.82 3.27
N ILE A 257 -6.64 43.54 3.69
CA ILE A 257 -7.56 43.05 4.73
C ILE A 257 -6.90 43.08 6.12
N THR A 258 -5.59 42.84 6.18
CA THR A 258 -4.84 42.67 7.43
C THR A 258 -4.24 43.96 7.97
N SER A 259 -3.82 43.95 9.23
CA SER A 259 -3.16 45.10 9.87
C SER A 259 -1.69 45.22 9.45
N SER A 260 -1.09 46.41 9.62
CA SER A 260 0.27 46.74 9.16
C SER A 260 1.43 45.99 9.84
N GLY A 261 1.15 44.94 10.63
CA GLY A 261 2.15 44.04 11.22
C GLY A 261 2.02 42.59 10.76
N SER A 262 0.94 42.22 10.08
CA SER A 262 0.64 40.85 9.69
C SER A 262 1.54 40.33 8.57
N SER A 263 1.89 39.04 8.61
CA SER A 263 2.50 38.34 7.48
C SER A 263 1.40 37.79 6.58
N VAL A 264 1.42 38.19 5.30
CA VAL A 264 0.39 37.86 4.30
C VAL A 264 0.82 36.77 3.30
N GLY A 265 1.95 36.11 3.58
CA GLY A 265 2.39 34.93 2.84
C GLY A 265 1.71 33.64 3.32
N ASN A 266 2.26 32.50 2.93
CA ASN A 266 1.88 31.20 3.49
C ASN A 266 3.07 30.66 4.30
N PRO A 267 3.02 30.62 5.63
CA PRO A 267 1.84 30.83 6.49
C PRO A 267 1.42 32.31 6.66
N VAL A 268 0.12 32.52 6.93
CA VAL A 268 -0.44 33.81 7.34
C VAL A 268 -0.33 33.96 8.85
N ASP A 269 0.20 35.09 9.30
CA ASP A 269 0.31 35.48 10.72
C ASP A 269 -0.46 36.78 10.96
N LEU A 270 -1.55 36.71 11.71
CA LEU A 270 -2.42 37.85 12.01
C LEU A 270 -2.00 38.64 13.27
N VAL A 271 -0.86 38.33 13.88
CA VAL A 271 -0.19 39.08 14.98
C VAL A 271 -1.10 39.41 16.16
N GLY A 272 -1.28 38.43 17.03
CA GLY A 272 -2.08 38.54 18.25
C GLY A 272 -3.58 38.67 18.00
N ALA A 273 -4.07 38.30 16.80
CA ALA A 273 -5.48 38.31 16.50
C ALA A 273 -6.21 37.23 17.32
N LEU A 274 -6.95 37.66 18.33
CA LEU A 274 -7.76 36.77 19.17
C LEU A 274 -9.23 36.66 18.69
N ASP A 275 -9.67 37.58 17.83
CA ASP A 275 -11.04 37.62 17.33
C ASP A 275 -11.17 36.82 16.03
N LEU A 276 -11.98 35.76 16.05
CA LEU A 276 -12.25 34.90 14.89
C LEU A 276 -12.84 35.70 13.70
N ALA A 277 -13.53 36.81 13.95
CA ALA A 277 -14.07 37.68 12.89
C ALA A 277 -12.97 38.28 12.02
N VAL A 278 -11.76 38.46 12.55
CA VAL A 278 -10.57 38.92 11.79
C VAL A 278 -10.10 37.85 10.80
N PHE A 279 -10.26 36.57 11.14
CA PHE A 279 -9.88 35.44 10.28
C PHE A 279 -10.87 35.23 9.15
N GLN A 280 -12.16 35.54 9.34
CA GLN A 280 -13.21 35.31 8.36
C GLN A 280 -12.91 35.89 6.95
N PRO A 281 -12.56 37.18 6.77
CA PRO A 281 -12.27 37.73 5.46
C PRO A 281 -10.98 37.16 4.84
N VAL A 282 -9.97 36.84 5.67
CA VAL A 282 -8.70 36.20 5.24
C VAL A 282 -8.96 34.79 4.71
N ILE A 283 -9.67 33.97 5.48
CA ILE A 283 -10.03 32.60 5.09
C ILE A 283 -10.89 32.61 3.83
N LYS A 284 -11.85 33.56 3.72
CA LYS A 284 -12.67 33.70 2.51
C LYS A 284 -11.84 34.04 1.28
N ALA A 285 -10.86 34.95 1.39
CA ALA A 285 -9.97 35.32 0.30
C ALA A 285 -9.12 34.11 -0.15
N ILE A 286 -8.51 33.40 0.80
CA ILE A 286 -7.72 32.19 0.54
C ILE A 286 -8.58 31.11 -0.11
N ALA A 287 -9.75 30.81 0.45
CA ALA A 287 -10.64 29.78 -0.08
C ALA A 287 -11.10 30.07 -1.52
N SER A 288 -11.32 31.34 -1.85
CA SER A 288 -11.78 31.78 -3.17
C SER A 288 -10.67 31.89 -4.22
N SER A 289 -9.39 31.73 -3.83
CA SER A 289 -8.24 31.95 -4.72
C SER A 289 -7.97 30.80 -5.71
N GLY A 290 -8.37 29.57 -5.36
CA GLY A 290 -8.00 28.35 -6.09
C GLY A 290 -6.54 27.91 -5.89
N GLU A 291 -5.77 28.58 -5.04
CA GLU A 291 -4.35 28.30 -4.80
C GLU A 291 -4.11 27.15 -3.81
N VAL A 292 -5.10 26.82 -2.99
CA VAL A 292 -5.01 25.77 -1.95
C VAL A 292 -6.20 24.81 -2.00
N ASP A 293 -5.98 23.62 -1.48
CA ASP A 293 -6.96 22.53 -1.37
C ASP A 293 -7.52 22.42 0.06
N GLY A 294 -6.82 22.97 1.05
CA GLY A 294 -7.24 23.00 2.45
C GLY A 294 -6.67 24.18 3.23
N ILE A 295 -7.27 24.46 4.39
CA ILE A 295 -6.85 25.48 5.34
C ILE A 295 -6.66 24.81 6.71
N LEU A 296 -5.47 24.97 7.28
CA LEU A 296 -5.18 24.68 8.68
C LEU A 296 -5.23 26.00 9.45
N LEU A 297 -6.29 26.18 10.22
CA LEU A 297 -6.45 27.33 11.11
C LEU A 297 -5.87 26.95 12.49
N ASN A 298 -4.81 27.62 12.94
CA ASN A 298 -4.09 27.26 14.17
C ASN A 298 -3.87 28.46 15.08
N GLY A 299 -4.33 28.39 16.34
CA GLY A 299 -4.13 29.49 17.28
C GLY A 299 -5.07 29.52 18.48
N ALA A 300 -4.93 30.54 19.32
CA ALA A 300 -5.74 30.79 20.50
C ALA A 300 -6.90 31.77 20.24
N PHE A 301 -7.38 31.88 18.99
CA PHE A 301 -8.46 32.80 18.64
C PHE A 301 -9.77 32.38 19.36
N ASN A 302 -10.22 33.20 20.31
CA ASN A 302 -11.43 32.96 21.09
C ASN A 302 -11.97 34.23 21.76
N ASN A 303 -12.19 35.31 21.03
CA ASN A 303 -13.05 36.38 21.56
C ASN A 303 -13.54 37.27 20.44
N VAL A 304 -14.82 37.21 20.11
CA VAL A 304 -15.47 38.44 19.68
C VAL A 304 -15.79 39.20 20.98
N ALA A 305 -14.91 40.09 21.42
CA ALA A 305 -15.08 40.80 22.71
C ALA A 305 -16.46 41.49 22.79
N GLY A 306 -17.34 40.97 23.65
CA GLY A 306 -18.72 41.48 23.83
C GLY A 306 -19.79 40.85 22.93
N ALA A 307 -19.48 39.81 22.15
CA ALA A 307 -20.48 39.06 21.39
C ALA A 307 -21.28 38.11 22.27
N ILE A 308 -22.53 37.91 21.86
CA ILE A 308 -23.37 36.80 22.29
C ILE A 308 -22.97 35.54 21.50
N ALA A 309 -23.17 34.34 22.09
CA ALA A 309 -22.79 33.06 21.50
C ALA A 309 -23.29 32.86 20.05
N GLU A 310 -24.44 33.44 19.72
CA GLU A 310 -25.04 33.41 18.39
C GLU A 310 -24.18 34.12 17.33
N ALA A 311 -23.51 35.22 17.69
CA ALA A 311 -22.65 35.96 16.76
C ALA A 311 -21.36 35.19 16.47
N GLU A 312 -20.78 34.51 17.47
CA GLU A 312 -19.60 33.65 17.28
C GLU A 312 -19.92 32.42 16.43
N ALA A 313 -21.06 31.78 16.67
CA ALA A 313 -21.57 30.70 15.83
C ALA A 313 -21.82 31.16 14.38
N ALA A 314 -22.29 32.40 14.18
CA ALA A 314 -22.47 32.96 12.84
C ALA A 314 -21.15 33.17 12.09
N VAL A 315 -20.08 33.61 12.78
CA VAL A 315 -18.74 33.71 12.19
C VAL A 315 -18.23 32.34 11.76
N ALA A 316 -18.37 31.32 12.62
CA ALA A 316 -18.01 29.95 12.29
C ALA A 316 -18.78 29.42 11.06
N ALA A 317 -20.10 29.67 11.02
CA ALA A 317 -20.93 29.30 9.88
C ALA A 317 -20.50 29.99 8.57
N ASN A 318 -20.12 31.28 8.63
CA ASN A 318 -19.63 32.02 7.46
C ASN A 318 -18.29 31.49 6.95
N ILE A 319 -17.34 31.22 7.85
CA ILE A 319 -16.04 30.63 7.52
C ILE A 319 -16.24 29.28 6.82
N ARG A 320 -17.03 28.39 7.42
CA ARG A 320 -17.36 27.10 6.83
C ARG A 320 -18.06 27.27 5.48
N GLY A 321 -19.02 28.18 5.37
CA GLY A 321 -19.73 28.46 4.12
C GLY A 321 -18.79 28.87 2.99
N ALA A 322 -17.79 29.71 3.28
CA ALA A 322 -16.78 30.13 2.30
C ALA A 322 -15.88 28.96 1.85
N CYS A 323 -15.40 28.16 2.80
CA CYS A 323 -14.59 26.97 2.51
C CYS A 323 -15.38 25.93 1.69
N ASN A 324 -16.59 25.59 2.14
CA ASN A 324 -17.44 24.61 1.48
C ASN A 324 -17.89 25.04 0.08
N GLY A 325 -18.28 26.32 -0.08
CA GLY A 325 -18.65 26.89 -1.38
C GLY A 325 -17.51 26.89 -2.40
N SER A 326 -16.26 26.80 -1.93
CA SER A 326 -15.06 26.79 -2.79
C SER A 326 -14.39 25.41 -2.88
N GLY A 327 -14.95 24.37 -2.23
CA GLY A 327 -14.34 23.03 -2.20
C GLY A 327 -13.03 22.94 -1.41
N VAL A 328 -12.78 23.87 -0.49
CA VAL A 328 -11.56 23.92 0.33
C VAL A 328 -11.85 23.29 1.69
N ALA A 329 -11.05 22.29 2.08
CA ALA A 329 -11.20 21.68 3.41
C ALA A 329 -10.76 22.63 4.51
N LEU A 330 -11.40 22.54 5.68
CA LEU A 330 -11.03 23.31 6.86
C LEU A 330 -10.77 22.36 8.03
N SER A 331 -9.65 22.54 8.72
CA SER A 331 -9.32 21.86 9.97
C SER A 331 -8.73 22.86 10.94
N ILE A 332 -9.11 22.74 12.21
CA ILE A 332 -8.86 23.77 13.22
C ILE A 332 -8.06 23.14 14.37
N ALA A 333 -7.00 23.83 14.78
CA ALA A 333 -6.26 23.54 15.99
C ALA A 333 -6.33 24.74 16.95
N THR A 334 -6.84 24.52 18.15
CA THR A 334 -6.95 25.56 19.17
C THR A 334 -6.93 24.95 20.56
N MET A 335 -6.41 25.68 21.54
CA MET A 335 -6.38 25.25 22.95
C MET A 335 -7.74 25.40 23.66
N ILE A 336 -8.76 25.92 22.96
CA ILE A 336 -10.05 26.35 23.55
C ILE A 336 -11.19 25.81 22.70
N THR A 337 -11.40 24.49 22.79
CA THR A 337 -12.29 23.73 21.90
C THR A 337 -13.77 23.79 22.31
N ASP A 338 -14.07 24.35 23.48
CA ASP A 338 -15.40 24.44 24.10
C ASP A 338 -16.13 25.78 23.85
N GLU A 339 -15.49 26.73 23.16
CA GLU A 339 -16.09 28.03 22.83
C GLU A 339 -17.22 27.91 21.81
N PRO A 340 -18.23 28.81 21.83
CA PRO A 340 -19.41 28.74 20.96
C PRO A 340 -19.09 28.55 19.46
N ALA A 341 -18.08 29.24 18.94
CA ALA A 341 -17.64 29.07 17.55
C ALA A 341 -17.06 27.66 17.28
N MET A 342 -16.27 27.10 18.20
CA MET A 342 -15.68 25.77 18.06
C MET A 342 -16.72 24.67 18.20
N VAL A 343 -17.66 24.84 19.13
CA VAL A 343 -18.85 23.98 19.25
C VAL A 343 -19.69 24.04 17.97
N ALA A 344 -19.89 25.22 17.39
CA ALA A 344 -20.59 25.38 16.12
C ALA A 344 -19.83 24.76 14.93
N PHE A 345 -18.50 24.83 14.90
CA PHE A 345 -17.70 24.10 13.91
C PHE A 345 -17.88 22.59 14.07
N ALA A 346 -17.73 22.07 15.29
CA ALA A 346 -17.77 20.64 15.59
C ALA A 346 -19.17 20.01 15.42
N ALA A 347 -20.24 20.69 15.85
CA ALA A 347 -21.64 20.26 15.67
C ALA A 347 -21.99 19.99 14.20
N ASP A 348 -21.22 20.63 13.34
CA ASP A 348 -21.48 20.81 11.94
C ASP A 348 -20.30 20.16 11.15
N ARG A 349 -19.58 19.25 11.84
CA ARG A 349 -18.55 18.32 11.37
C ARG A 349 -17.25 18.93 10.86
N VAL A 350 -16.98 20.21 11.11
CA VAL A 350 -15.63 20.75 10.88
C VAL A 350 -14.69 20.15 11.94
N PRO A 351 -13.56 19.53 11.56
CA PRO A 351 -12.61 18.98 12.51
C PRO A 351 -11.95 20.08 13.36
N VAL A 352 -12.12 19.98 14.67
CA VAL A 352 -11.50 20.84 15.69
C VAL A 352 -10.68 19.96 16.64
N PHE A 353 -9.43 20.35 16.89
CA PHE A 353 -8.46 19.61 17.69
C PHE A 353 -7.70 20.53 18.64
N ASP A 354 -7.09 19.94 19.66
CA ASP A 354 -6.23 20.67 20.59
C ASP A 354 -4.85 20.95 19.96
N PHE A 355 -4.38 20.04 19.09
CA PHE A 355 -3.02 20.10 18.54
C PHE A 355 -2.99 20.25 17.02
N PRO A 356 -2.06 21.07 16.48
CA PRO A 356 -1.91 21.24 15.03
C PRO A 356 -1.51 19.96 14.30
N THR A 357 -0.83 19.03 14.98
CA THR A 357 -0.47 17.72 14.43
C THR A 357 -1.71 16.89 14.09
N GLU A 358 -2.70 16.84 14.98
CA GLU A 358 -3.97 16.13 14.72
C GLU A 358 -4.78 16.82 13.62
N ALA A 359 -4.82 18.15 13.64
CA ALA A 359 -5.53 18.94 12.62
C ALA A 359 -4.94 18.77 11.21
N ALA A 360 -3.61 18.82 11.09
CA ALA A 360 -2.90 18.56 9.84
C ALA A 360 -3.10 17.11 9.36
N ARG A 361 -3.01 16.15 10.28
CA ARG A 361 -3.18 14.73 9.98
C ARG A 361 -4.60 14.40 9.54
N CYS A 362 -5.60 15.02 10.16
CA CYS A 362 -7.00 14.93 9.74
C CYS A 362 -7.18 15.43 8.29
N LEU A 363 -6.60 16.58 7.93
CA LEU A 363 -6.62 17.10 6.55
C LEU A 363 -5.98 16.09 5.57
N ALA A 364 -4.79 15.58 5.90
CA ALA A 364 -4.05 14.66 5.04
C ALA A 364 -4.79 13.32 4.85
N LEU A 365 -5.39 12.78 5.90
CA LEU A 365 -6.14 11.52 5.86
C LEU A 365 -7.51 11.68 5.18
N GLY A 366 -8.20 12.79 5.42
CA GLY A 366 -9.55 13.10 4.92
C GLY A 366 -9.63 13.59 3.48
N ARG A 367 -8.49 13.84 2.81
CA ARG A 367 -8.46 14.29 1.41
C ARG A 367 -9.28 13.41 0.47
N LEU A 368 -9.74 13.98 -0.63
CA LEU A 368 -10.27 13.24 -1.76
C LEU A 368 -9.16 12.38 -2.38
N ARG A 369 -9.50 11.12 -2.61
CA ARG A 369 -8.57 10.13 -3.17
C ARG A 369 -8.97 9.83 -4.59
N HIS A 370 -7.99 9.90 -5.47
CA HIS A 370 -8.16 9.66 -6.88
C HIS A 370 -7.22 8.50 -7.24
N PRO A 371 -7.75 7.28 -7.42
CA PRO A 371 -6.90 6.13 -7.72
C PRO A 371 -6.08 6.42 -8.97
N THR A 372 -4.76 6.32 -8.83
CA THR A 372 -3.83 6.58 -9.95
C THR A 372 -3.78 5.43 -10.96
N ARG A 373 -4.35 4.28 -10.57
CA ARG A 373 -4.34 3.02 -11.31
C ARG A 373 -5.56 2.19 -10.91
N LYS A 374 -6.04 1.36 -11.82
CA LYS A 374 -6.95 0.25 -11.51
C LYS A 374 -6.18 -1.04 -11.23
N LEU A 375 -6.73 -1.89 -10.36
CA LEU A 375 -6.19 -3.20 -10.10
C LEU A 375 -6.07 -3.97 -11.43
N PRO A 376 -4.90 -4.57 -11.73
CA PRO A 376 -4.73 -5.27 -12.99
C PRO A 376 -5.65 -6.49 -13.07
N MET A 377 -6.27 -6.75 -14.21
CA MET A 377 -7.00 -8.00 -14.41
C MET A 377 -5.99 -9.13 -14.69
N ILE A 378 -6.15 -10.26 -13.99
CA ILE A 378 -5.47 -11.50 -14.39
C ILE A 378 -6.38 -12.16 -15.42
N GLY A 379 -5.87 -12.33 -16.64
CA GLY A 379 -6.57 -13.04 -17.71
C GLY A 379 -6.63 -14.55 -17.46
N ALA A 380 -7.00 -15.30 -18.50
CA ALA A 380 -6.93 -16.76 -18.45
C ALA A 380 -5.48 -17.20 -18.19
N THR A 381 -5.28 -17.96 -17.11
CA THR A 381 -3.98 -18.53 -16.76
C THR A 381 -3.88 -19.96 -17.30
N ARG A 382 -2.66 -20.41 -17.57
CA ARG A 382 -2.36 -21.77 -18.03
C ARG A 382 -1.31 -22.42 -17.16
N GLU A 383 -1.10 -23.71 -17.31
CA GLU A 383 0.03 -24.39 -16.69
C GLU A 383 1.32 -24.07 -17.46
N TYR A 384 2.42 -23.83 -16.76
CA TYR A 384 3.76 -23.87 -17.33
C TYR A 384 4.22 -25.33 -17.43
N VAL A 385 4.49 -25.81 -18.64
CA VAL A 385 4.82 -27.21 -18.97
C VAL A 385 6.28 -27.33 -19.47
N GLY A 386 7.19 -26.57 -18.88
CA GLY A 386 8.63 -26.63 -19.23
C GLY A 386 9.48 -27.17 -18.08
N ASP A 387 10.67 -27.67 -18.42
CA ASP A 387 11.68 -27.97 -17.42
C ASP A 387 12.08 -26.70 -16.64
N THR A 388 12.55 -26.91 -15.41
CA THR A 388 12.95 -25.84 -14.48
C THR A 388 14.44 -25.84 -14.19
N ASP A 389 15.23 -26.60 -14.97
CA ASP A 389 16.68 -26.45 -14.94
C ASP A 389 17.10 -25.06 -15.43
N TYR A 390 18.38 -24.73 -15.21
CA TYR A 390 18.92 -23.41 -15.50
C TYR A 390 18.72 -22.99 -16.98
N LEU A 391 19.03 -23.86 -17.94
CA LEU A 391 18.96 -23.52 -19.36
C LEU A 391 17.51 -23.43 -19.82
N ALA A 392 16.64 -24.33 -19.35
CA ALA A 392 15.21 -24.28 -19.60
C ALA A 392 14.57 -23.00 -19.04
N SER A 393 14.92 -22.62 -17.80
CA SER A 393 14.47 -21.38 -17.18
C SER A 393 14.90 -20.15 -17.96
N ARG A 394 16.19 -20.09 -18.36
CA ARG A 394 16.73 -19.03 -19.21
C ARG A 394 15.97 -18.93 -20.53
N ASN A 395 15.75 -20.06 -21.22
CA ASN A 395 15.07 -20.08 -22.51
C ASN A 395 13.60 -19.68 -22.41
N ALA A 396 12.89 -20.12 -21.37
CA ALA A 396 11.49 -19.75 -21.13
C ALA A 396 11.32 -18.25 -20.86
N LEU A 397 12.20 -17.67 -20.03
CA LEU A 397 12.20 -16.24 -19.76
C LEU A 397 12.67 -15.42 -20.97
N ALA A 398 13.62 -15.93 -21.76
CA ALA A 398 14.02 -15.31 -23.02
C ALA A 398 12.87 -15.25 -24.03
N ALA A 399 12.12 -16.35 -24.17
CA ALA A 399 10.91 -16.40 -25.00
C ALA A 399 9.80 -15.46 -24.51
N SER A 400 9.87 -15.04 -23.24
CA SER A 400 8.95 -14.06 -22.65
C SER A 400 9.41 -12.61 -22.83
N GLY A 401 10.53 -12.36 -23.51
CA GLY A 401 11.01 -11.03 -23.87
C GLY A 401 12.22 -10.53 -23.07
N ILE A 402 12.81 -11.36 -22.20
CA ILE A 402 14.02 -10.99 -21.46
C ILE A 402 15.27 -11.22 -22.33
N ALA A 403 16.09 -10.19 -22.49
CA ALA A 403 17.37 -10.34 -23.18
C ALA A 403 18.38 -11.04 -22.25
N PHE A 404 19.02 -12.11 -22.74
CA PHE A 404 20.09 -12.81 -22.04
C PHE A 404 21.42 -12.68 -22.77
N THR A 405 22.51 -12.82 -22.03
CA THR A 405 23.84 -13.01 -22.60
C THR A 405 23.93 -14.26 -23.45
N GLN A 406 24.90 -14.31 -24.37
CA GLN A 406 25.14 -15.53 -25.13
C GLN A 406 25.55 -16.67 -24.18
N ALA A 407 24.94 -17.84 -24.37
CA ALA A 407 25.23 -19.05 -23.60
C ALA A 407 25.20 -20.27 -24.52
N ILE A 408 26.19 -21.16 -24.38
CA ILE A 408 26.28 -22.40 -25.15
C ILE A 408 26.46 -23.56 -24.16
N HIS A 409 25.60 -24.57 -24.29
CA HIS A 409 25.69 -25.81 -23.53
C HIS A 409 26.86 -26.67 -24.04
N ALA A 410 27.61 -27.27 -23.11
CA ALA A 410 28.70 -28.18 -23.39
C ALA A 410 28.65 -29.39 -22.45
N CYS A 411 28.73 -30.60 -23.01
CA CYS A 411 28.73 -31.84 -22.24
C CYS A 411 30.12 -32.21 -21.67
N ASN A 412 31.19 -31.64 -22.23
CA ASN A 412 32.57 -31.97 -21.90
C ASN A 412 33.52 -30.78 -22.17
N ALA A 413 34.80 -30.96 -21.81
CA ALA A 413 35.83 -29.92 -21.93
C ALA A 413 36.12 -29.48 -23.37
N ASP A 414 36.00 -30.38 -24.35
CA ASP A 414 36.25 -30.07 -25.77
C ASP A 414 35.11 -29.23 -26.35
N GLU A 415 33.86 -29.62 -26.10
CA GLU A 415 32.69 -28.81 -26.45
C GLU A 415 32.72 -27.44 -25.77
N ALA A 416 33.16 -27.38 -24.50
CA ALA A 416 33.29 -26.13 -23.77
C ALA A 416 34.36 -25.20 -24.37
N ALA A 417 35.49 -25.75 -24.85
CA ALA A 417 36.53 -24.99 -25.53
C ALA A 417 36.03 -24.41 -26.86
N VAL A 418 35.31 -25.21 -27.66
CA VAL A 418 34.68 -24.75 -28.91
C VAL A 418 33.65 -23.65 -28.63
N ALA A 419 32.80 -23.85 -27.62
CA ALA A 419 31.83 -22.85 -27.18
C ALA A 419 32.49 -21.55 -26.75
N ALA A 420 33.54 -21.62 -25.94
CA ALA A 420 34.28 -20.44 -25.48
C ALA A 420 34.99 -19.70 -26.62
N SER A 421 35.56 -20.43 -27.59
CA SER A 421 36.16 -19.83 -28.79
C SER A 421 35.11 -19.15 -29.68
N THR A 422 33.89 -19.70 -29.73
CA THR A 422 32.77 -19.13 -30.50
C THR A 422 32.24 -17.84 -29.87
N ILE A 423 32.14 -17.79 -28.54
CA ILE A 423 31.70 -16.61 -27.79
C ILE A 423 32.80 -15.54 -27.74
N GLY A 424 34.06 -15.97 -27.56
CA GLY A 424 35.21 -15.11 -27.32
C GLY A 424 35.50 -14.92 -25.83
N TYR A 425 36.79 -14.93 -25.47
CA TYR A 425 37.25 -14.71 -24.10
C TYR A 425 37.25 -13.21 -23.71
N PRO A 426 37.04 -12.85 -22.43
CA PRO A 426 36.81 -13.76 -21.30
C PRO A 426 35.39 -14.33 -21.25
N VAL A 427 35.25 -15.57 -20.77
CA VAL A 427 33.96 -16.26 -20.59
C VAL A 427 33.67 -16.58 -19.13
N VAL A 428 32.40 -16.86 -18.85
CA VAL A 428 31.91 -17.44 -17.59
C VAL A 428 31.64 -18.93 -17.81
N LEU A 429 32.10 -19.76 -16.86
CA LEU A 429 31.85 -21.19 -16.83
C LEU A 429 30.88 -21.50 -15.69
N LYS A 430 29.72 -22.11 -16.00
CA LYS A 430 28.76 -22.58 -15.00
C LYS A 430 28.58 -24.09 -15.09
N ALA A 431 28.69 -24.79 -13.97
CA ALA A 431 28.40 -26.22 -13.86
C ALA A 431 26.89 -26.47 -13.74
N LEU A 432 26.35 -27.42 -14.51
CA LEU A 432 24.92 -27.76 -14.56
C LEU A 432 24.59 -29.05 -13.81
N GLY A 433 23.37 -29.15 -13.28
CA GLY A 433 22.84 -30.32 -12.57
C GLY A 433 22.12 -29.92 -11.27
N SER A 434 21.68 -30.90 -10.48
CA SER A 434 21.02 -30.69 -9.19
C SER A 434 22.03 -30.26 -8.10
N LEU A 435 22.61 -29.08 -8.27
CA LEU A 435 23.54 -28.45 -7.34
C LEU A 435 22.78 -27.38 -6.55
N HIS A 436 22.83 -27.42 -5.22
CA HIS A 436 22.19 -26.40 -4.38
C HIS A 436 22.99 -25.09 -4.49
N LYS A 437 22.30 -23.94 -4.64
CA LYS A 437 22.88 -22.59 -4.82
C LYS A 437 23.98 -22.20 -3.79
N SER A 438 24.10 -22.91 -2.67
CA SER A 438 25.15 -22.77 -1.67
C SER A 438 26.50 -23.40 -2.03
N ASP A 439 26.63 -24.09 -3.17
CA ASP A 439 27.91 -24.58 -3.66
C ASP A 439 28.71 -23.43 -4.30
N SER A 440 29.42 -22.67 -3.45
CA SER A 440 30.16 -21.41 -3.70
C SER A 440 31.26 -21.46 -4.79
N GLY A 441 31.23 -22.41 -5.72
CA GLY A 441 32.06 -22.35 -6.91
C GLY A 441 31.54 -23.17 -8.07
N ALA A 442 30.23 -23.36 -8.23
CA ALA A 442 29.67 -23.89 -9.47
C ALA A 442 29.77 -22.87 -10.63
N VAL A 443 30.00 -21.59 -10.31
CA VAL A 443 30.21 -20.50 -11.28
C VAL A 443 31.64 -20.01 -11.19
N VAL A 444 32.32 -19.93 -12.33
CA VAL A 444 33.67 -19.39 -12.46
C VAL A 444 33.68 -18.27 -13.49
N ILE A 445 33.86 -17.05 -13.03
CA ILE A 445 33.93 -15.84 -13.86
C ILE A 445 35.37 -15.58 -14.35
N GLY A 446 35.51 -14.78 -15.41
CA GLY A 446 36.81 -14.25 -15.85
C GLY A 446 37.78 -15.32 -16.36
N VAL A 447 37.28 -16.36 -17.01
CA VAL A 447 38.15 -17.35 -17.70
C VAL A 447 38.76 -16.67 -18.92
N GLN A 448 40.09 -16.56 -18.97
CA GLN A 448 40.80 -15.74 -19.97
C GLN A 448 41.22 -16.50 -21.23
N ASP A 449 41.34 -17.81 -21.14
CA ASP A 449 41.87 -18.66 -22.20
C ASP A 449 41.42 -20.13 -22.05
N GLU A 450 41.67 -20.93 -23.08
CA GLU A 450 41.30 -22.35 -23.14
C GLU A 450 42.00 -23.20 -22.08
N ALA A 451 43.28 -22.93 -21.80
CA ALA A 451 44.04 -23.69 -20.81
C ALA A 451 43.43 -23.51 -19.41
N SER A 452 43.10 -22.27 -19.04
CA SER A 452 42.40 -21.93 -17.80
C SER A 452 41.02 -22.57 -17.74
N LEU A 453 40.28 -22.56 -18.86
CA LEU A 453 38.95 -23.18 -18.95
C LEU A 453 39.00 -24.68 -18.64
N ARG A 454 39.89 -25.41 -19.31
CA ARG A 454 40.03 -26.87 -19.15
C ARG A 454 40.42 -27.24 -17.73
N ALA A 455 41.38 -26.54 -17.12
CA ALA A 455 41.79 -26.75 -15.74
C ALA A 455 40.64 -26.50 -14.74
N LYS A 456 39.82 -25.48 -14.99
CA LYS A 456 38.62 -25.18 -14.18
C LYS A 456 37.56 -26.26 -14.36
N ILE A 457 37.32 -26.76 -15.57
CA ILE A 457 36.37 -27.85 -15.83
C ILE A 457 36.78 -29.13 -15.10
N GLU A 458 38.06 -29.50 -15.11
CA GLU A 458 38.57 -30.66 -14.38
C GLU A 458 38.32 -30.53 -12.86
N THR A 459 38.58 -29.33 -12.33
CA THR A 459 38.33 -28.99 -10.92
C THR A 459 36.83 -29.09 -10.58
N LEU A 460 35.95 -28.57 -11.43
CA LEU A 460 34.49 -28.64 -11.20
C LEU A 460 33.96 -30.06 -11.35
N THR A 461 34.47 -30.82 -12.32
CA THR A 461 34.06 -32.20 -12.57
C THR A 461 34.39 -33.10 -11.39
N SER A 462 35.61 -32.99 -10.86
CA SER A 462 36.05 -33.77 -9.70
C SER A 462 35.25 -33.44 -8.43
N ARG A 463 34.88 -32.17 -8.24
CA ARG A 463 34.21 -31.71 -7.02
C ARG A 463 32.69 -31.87 -7.06
N LEU A 464 32.05 -31.51 -8.17
CA LEU A 464 30.59 -31.32 -8.26
C LEU A 464 29.89 -32.37 -9.13
N LYS A 465 30.64 -33.14 -9.94
CA LYS A 465 30.10 -34.14 -10.87
C LYS A 465 28.91 -33.60 -11.69
N PRO A 466 29.07 -32.47 -12.40
CA PRO A 466 27.98 -31.85 -13.13
C PRO A 466 27.52 -32.71 -14.30
N THR A 467 26.26 -32.51 -14.70
CA THR A 467 25.65 -33.13 -15.89
C THR A 467 26.06 -32.46 -17.19
N GLY A 468 26.65 -31.26 -17.12
CA GLY A 468 27.13 -30.47 -18.24
C GLY A 468 27.62 -29.11 -17.78
N PHE A 469 27.93 -28.23 -18.73
CA PHE A 469 28.41 -26.88 -18.49
C PHE A 469 27.65 -25.86 -19.36
N SER A 470 27.44 -24.66 -18.84
CA SER A 470 27.05 -23.49 -19.64
C SER A 470 28.26 -22.57 -19.76
N ILE A 471 28.67 -22.31 -21.00
CA ILE A 471 29.72 -21.33 -21.32
C ILE A 471 29.06 -20.06 -21.78
N GLU A 472 29.36 -18.94 -21.12
CA GLU A 472 28.60 -17.71 -21.28
C GLU A 472 29.51 -16.51 -21.52
N GLU A 473 29.00 -15.53 -22.26
CA GLU A 473 29.65 -14.24 -22.45
C GLU A 473 29.84 -13.54 -21.09
N MET A 474 31.07 -13.08 -20.82
CA MET A 474 31.32 -12.27 -19.65
C MET A 474 31.00 -10.80 -19.93
N ILE A 475 29.98 -10.29 -19.24
CA ILE A 475 29.58 -8.89 -19.32
C ILE A 475 30.38 -8.06 -18.32
N VAL A 476 31.07 -7.04 -18.83
CA VAL A 476 31.75 -6.03 -18.02
C VAL A 476 31.24 -4.66 -18.44
N GLU A 477 30.44 -4.02 -17.58
CA GLU A 477 29.96 -2.65 -17.74
C GLU A 477 30.55 -1.80 -16.61
N ARG A 478 31.48 -0.89 -16.94
CA ARG A 478 32.18 -0.07 -15.92
C ARG A 478 31.24 0.89 -15.20
N ASP A 479 30.25 1.42 -15.93
CA ASP A 479 29.23 2.35 -15.42
C ASP A 479 27.86 1.66 -15.30
N GLY A 480 27.85 0.32 -15.29
CA GLY A 480 26.62 -0.45 -15.21
C GLY A 480 26.13 -0.63 -13.77
N VAL A 481 24.85 -0.91 -13.63
CA VAL A 481 24.24 -1.35 -12.37
C VAL A 481 23.75 -2.78 -12.51
N GLU A 482 23.82 -3.51 -11.42
CA GLU A 482 23.17 -4.81 -11.29
C GLU A 482 21.80 -4.59 -10.64
N LEU A 483 20.78 -5.25 -11.17
CA LEU A 483 19.43 -5.30 -10.61
C LEU A 483 19.00 -6.76 -10.44
N LEU A 484 18.04 -6.98 -9.56
CA LEU A 484 17.28 -8.22 -9.46
C LEU A 484 15.86 -7.94 -9.92
N ILE A 485 15.32 -8.81 -10.77
CA ILE A 485 13.89 -8.83 -11.09
C ILE A 485 13.34 -10.19 -10.72
N GLY A 486 12.39 -10.20 -9.80
CA GLY A 486 11.76 -11.40 -9.30
C GLY A 486 10.25 -11.34 -9.47
N GLY A 487 9.64 -12.50 -9.59
CA GLY A 487 8.21 -12.72 -9.60
C GLY A 487 7.89 -13.77 -8.54
N ILE A 488 6.93 -13.47 -7.65
CA ILE A 488 6.54 -14.38 -6.57
C ILE A 488 5.01 -14.51 -6.58
N ARG A 489 4.52 -15.74 -6.47
CA ARG A 489 3.09 -15.98 -6.24
C ARG A 489 2.80 -15.95 -4.74
N ASP A 490 2.32 -14.81 -4.28
CA ASP A 490 1.85 -14.62 -2.93
C ASP A 490 0.52 -15.38 -2.72
N PRO A 491 0.36 -16.13 -1.61
CA PRO A 491 -0.87 -16.89 -1.35
C PRO A 491 -2.14 -16.03 -1.25
N ALA A 492 -2.02 -14.78 -0.80
CA ALA A 492 -3.13 -13.87 -0.56
C ALA A 492 -3.37 -12.91 -1.73
N PHE A 493 -2.29 -12.42 -2.34
CA PHE A 493 -2.31 -11.38 -3.36
C PHE A 493 -2.14 -11.92 -4.78
N GLY A 494 -1.77 -13.20 -4.93
CA GLY A 494 -1.51 -13.82 -6.23
C GLY A 494 -0.15 -13.40 -6.80
N PRO A 495 0.00 -13.29 -8.12
CA PRO A 495 1.28 -12.99 -8.74
C PRO A 495 1.71 -11.55 -8.40
N THR A 496 2.96 -11.40 -7.98
CA THR A 496 3.61 -10.13 -7.68
C THR A 496 4.93 -10.05 -8.43
N VAL A 497 5.40 -8.83 -8.67
CA VAL A 497 6.73 -8.57 -9.25
C VAL A 497 7.52 -7.67 -8.31
N VAL A 498 8.81 -7.95 -8.19
CA VAL A 498 9.77 -7.17 -7.42
C VAL A 498 10.93 -6.75 -8.32
N VAL A 499 11.34 -5.50 -8.19
CA VAL A 499 12.63 -5.02 -8.71
C VAL A 499 13.47 -4.54 -7.52
N ALA A 500 14.73 -4.93 -7.48
CA ALA A 500 15.65 -4.55 -6.42
C ALA A 500 17.04 -4.22 -6.98
N ALA A 501 17.82 -3.45 -6.22
CA ALA A 501 19.24 -3.34 -6.49
C ALA A 501 19.91 -4.73 -6.43
N GLY A 502 20.88 -4.98 -7.31
CA GLY A 502 21.70 -6.20 -7.44
C GLY A 502 23.11 -6.04 -6.85
N GLY A 503 23.84 -7.15 -6.71
CA GLY A 503 25.19 -7.22 -6.13
C GLY A 503 25.27 -7.70 -4.67
N THR A 504 26.48 -7.83 -4.13
CA THR A 504 26.74 -8.51 -2.84
C THR A 504 26.28 -7.75 -1.58
N LYS A 505 25.88 -6.48 -1.71
CA LYS A 505 25.48 -5.63 -0.57
C LYS A 505 23.96 -5.40 -0.48
N THR A 506 23.18 -5.98 -1.39
CA THR A 506 21.76 -5.65 -1.60
C THR A 506 20.84 -6.01 -0.45
N GLU A 507 21.09 -7.15 0.19
CA GLU A 507 20.35 -7.60 1.39
C GLU A 507 20.42 -6.58 2.54
N ILE A 508 21.48 -5.77 2.59
CA ILE A 508 21.71 -4.75 3.62
C ILE A 508 20.86 -3.49 3.34
N TRP A 509 20.76 -3.05 2.08
CA TRP A 509 20.13 -1.78 1.75
C TRP A 509 18.61 -1.85 1.65
N ARG A 510 18.04 -3.05 1.47
CA ARG A 510 16.61 -3.29 1.26
C ARG A 510 16.01 -2.38 0.20
N ASP A 511 16.80 -2.07 -0.83
CA ASP A 511 16.40 -1.19 -1.93
C ASP A 511 15.60 -1.97 -2.97
N ARG A 512 14.28 -2.00 -2.79
CA ARG A 512 13.36 -2.78 -3.62
C ARG A 512 12.00 -2.10 -3.74
N ALA A 513 11.34 -2.36 -4.86
CA ALA A 513 9.97 -1.98 -5.13
C ALA A 513 9.18 -3.24 -5.52
N VAL A 514 7.96 -3.36 -5.00
CA VAL A 514 7.05 -4.51 -5.21
C VAL A 514 5.77 -3.99 -5.85
N SER A 515 5.12 -4.77 -6.70
CA SER A 515 3.80 -4.43 -7.27
C SER A 515 2.99 -5.70 -7.56
N LEU A 516 1.67 -5.57 -7.61
CA LEU A 516 0.80 -6.65 -8.08
C LEU A 516 0.95 -6.83 -9.59
N ALA A 517 1.06 -8.08 -10.02
CA ALA A 517 1.15 -8.43 -11.43
C ALA A 517 -0.25 -8.64 -12.06
N PRO A 518 -0.38 -8.45 -13.38
CA PRO A 518 0.63 -7.94 -14.31
C PRO A 518 0.89 -6.42 -14.14
N VAL A 519 2.07 -5.97 -14.57
CA VAL A 519 2.44 -4.54 -14.63
C VAL A 519 2.75 -4.15 -16.07
N ASP A 520 2.41 -2.91 -16.44
CA ASP A 520 2.79 -2.29 -17.70
C ASP A 520 4.10 -1.49 -17.56
N GLU A 521 4.59 -0.95 -18.68
CA GLU A 521 5.79 -0.13 -18.70
C GLU A 521 5.72 1.09 -17.76
N ASN A 522 4.56 1.75 -17.62
CA ASN A 522 4.43 2.92 -16.76
C ASN A 522 4.57 2.56 -15.29
N ILE A 523 3.98 1.43 -14.88
CA ILE A 523 4.12 0.91 -13.52
C ILE A 523 5.56 0.48 -13.27
N ALA A 524 6.18 -0.24 -14.21
CA ALA A 524 7.58 -0.63 -14.08
C ALA A 524 8.50 0.58 -13.91
N ARG A 525 8.29 1.66 -14.69
CA ARG A 525 9.03 2.93 -14.54
C ARG A 525 8.80 3.59 -13.18
N ARG A 526 7.58 3.56 -12.64
CA ARG A 526 7.30 4.04 -11.28
C ARG A 526 8.03 3.23 -10.22
N MET A 527 7.98 1.90 -10.31
CA MET A 527 8.74 1.01 -9.41
C MET A 527 10.23 1.38 -9.43
N LEU A 528 10.82 1.55 -10.62
CA LEU A 528 12.22 1.95 -10.77
C LEU A 528 12.52 3.32 -10.14
N ALA A 529 11.63 4.30 -10.29
CA ALA A 529 11.81 5.63 -9.72
C ALA A 529 11.78 5.65 -8.19
N THR A 530 11.18 4.64 -7.54
CA THR A 530 11.15 4.53 -6.08
C THR A 530 12.41 3.91 -5.47
N LEU A 531 13.29 3.34 -6.30
CA LEU A 531 14.55 2.77 -5.84
C LEU A 531 15.52 3.87 -5.40
N ARG A 532 16.30 3.61 -4.35
CA ARG A 532 17.38 4.50 -3.90
C ARG A 532 18.49 4.58 -4.95
N VAL A 533 18.68 3.52 -5.74
CA VAL A 533 19.61 3.53 -6.90
C VAL A 533 19.06 4.28 -8.11
N ALA A 534 17.81 4.75 -8.12
CA ALA A 534 17.20 5.42 -9.27
C ALA A 534 18.01 6.61 -9.83
N PRO A 535 18.68 7.45 -9.01
CA PRO A 535 19.53 8.53 -9.53
C PRO A 535 20.68 8.04 -10.43
N LEU A 536 21.13 6.79 -10.29
CA LEU A 536 22.17 6.21 -11.16
C LEU A 536 21.66 5.99 -12.59
N PHE A 537 20.35 5.78 -12.78
CA PHE A 537 19.76 5.54 -14.09
C PHE A 537 19.88 6.75 -15.04
N ALA A 538 19.93 7.97 -14.49
CA ALA A 538 20.08 9.20 -15.27
C ALA A 538 21.55 9.53 -15.62
N GLY A 539 22.51 8.76 -15.11
CA GLY A 539 23.95 9.03 -15.25
C GLY A 539 24.51 9.76 -14.03
N PHE A 540 25.33 9.08 -13.23
CA PHE A 540 25.98 9.66 -12.06
C PHE A 540 27.33 10.30 -12.43
N ARG A 541 27.61 11.51 -11.93
CA ARG A 541 28.88 12.23 -12.14
C ARG A 541 29.34 12.32 -13.61
N GLY A 542 28.41 12.57 -14.53
CA GLY A 542 28.70 12.69 -15.97
C GLY A 542 28.76 11.35 -16.72
N GLY A 543 28.39 10.23 -16.07
CA GLY A 543 28.15 8.96 -16.73
C GLY A 543 26.98 9.03 -17.72
N SER A 544 26.94 8.11 -18.68
CA SER A 544 25.84 8.02 -19.64
C SER A 544 24.57 7.49 -18.99
N PRO A 545 23.36 7.95 -19.39
CA PRO A 545 22.10 7.36 -18.93
C PRO A 545 22.01 5.87 -19.23
N LEU A 546 21.35 5.13 -18.34
CA LEU A 546 21.14 3.69 -18.46
C LEU A 546 19.88 3.36 -19.27
N ASP A 547 19.80 2.15 -19.82
CA ASP A 547 18.63 1.66 -20.57
C ASP A 547 17.44 1.33 -19.64
N VAL A 548 16.78 2.37 -19.10
CA VAL A 548 15.59 2.25 -18.25
C VAL A 548 14.44 1.54 -18.96
N HIS A 549 14.34 1.70 -20.29
CA HIS A 549 13.30 1.03 -21.07
C HIS A 549 13.56 -0.48 -21.13
N GLY A 550 14.82 -0.91 -21.30
CA GLY A 550 15.24 -2.30 -21.18
C GLY A 550 14.89 -2.91 -19.82
N ILE A 551 15.12 -2.18 -18.72
CA ILE A 551 14.73 -2.63 -17.38
C ILE A 551 13.22 -2.79 -17.28
N ALA A 552 12.44 -1.79 -17.72
CA ALA A 552 10.99 -1.81 -17.64
C ALA A 552 10.39 -3.00 -18.40
N ARG A 553 10.90 -3.31 -19.61
CA ARG A 553 10.49 -4.49 -20.38
C ARG A 553 10.80 -5.80 -19.67
N ALA A 554 11.94 -5.90 -18.98
CA ALA A 554 12.29 -7.09 -18.21
C ALA A 554 11.36 -7.29 -16.99
N VAL A 555 10.97 -6.19 -16.31
CA VAL A 555 9.98 -6.21 -15.22
C VAL A 555 8.62 -6.65 -15.75
N GLU A 556 8.15 -6.07 -16.86
CA GLU A 556 6.92 -6.45 -17.54
C GLU A 556 6.92 -7.93 -17.94
N ALA A 557 8.01 -8.41 -18.55
CA ALA A 557 8.16 -9.81 -18.97
C ALA A 557 8.02 -10.80 -17.79
N ILE A 558 8.71 -10.57 -16.67
CA ILE A 558 8.57 -11.40 -15.47
C ILE A 558 7.14 -11.33 -14.91
N SER A 559 6.58 -10.13 -14.84
CA SER A 559 5.23 -9.90 -14.31
C SER A 559 4.15 -10.62 -15.12
N HIS A 560 4.23 -10.56 -16.45
CA HIS A 560 3.35 -11.30 -17.34
C HIS A 560 3.60 -12.81 -17.28
N PHE A 561 4.86 -13.24 -17.19
CA PHE A 561 5.18 -14.66 -17.03
C PHE A 561 4.53 -15.25 -15.78
N MET A 562 4.62 -14.56 -14.64
CA MET A 562 3.95 -14.96 -13.40
C MET A 562 2.42 -14.92 -13.53
N SER A 563 1.88 -13.90 -14.19
CA SER A 563 0.43 -13.75 -14.33
C SER A 563 -0.20 -14.80 -15.24
N ASN A 564 0.53 -15.23 -16.27
CA ASN A 564 0.04 -16.18 -17.25
C ASN A 564 0.13 -17.65 -16.79
N HIS A 565 0.95 -17.96 -15.77
CA HIS A 565 1.21 -19.35 -15.37
C HIS A 565 0.87 -19.63 -13.90
N TYR A 566 -0.25 -20.33 -13.62
CA TYR A 566 -0.76 -20.50 -12.26
C TYR A 566 0.12 -21.38 -11.36
N ASN A 567 0.87 -22.32 -11.95
CA ASN A 567 1.74 -23.25 -11.21
C ASN A 567 3.14 -22.68 -10.95
N VAL A 568 3.52 -21.54 -11.55
CA VAL A 568 4.81 -20.89 -11.24
C VAL A 568 4.69 -20.15 -9.91
N ILE A 569 5.55 -20.52 -8.94
CA ILE A 569 5.61 -19.90 -7.61
C ILE A 569 6.71 -18.84 -7.50
N GLU A 570 7.81 -19.01 -8.25
CA GLU A 570 8.94 -18.08 -8.31
C GLU A 570 9.49 -18.03 -9.73
N ALA A 571 9.78 -16.83 -10.25
CA ALA A 571 10.58 -16.63 -11.44
C ALA A 571 11.56 -15.48 -11.18
N GLU A 572 12.84 -15.66 -11.46
CA GLU A 572 13.87 -14.69 -11.08
C GLU A 572 14.90 -14.51 -12.19
N VAL A 573 15.35 -13.26 -12.35
CA VAL A 573 16.55 -12.87 -13.07
C VAL A 573 17.47 -12.17 -12.09
N ASN A 574 18.64 -12.74 -11.84
CA ASN A 574 19.59 -12.21 -10.87
C ASN A 574 21.05 -12.62 -11.14
N PRO A 575 21.93 -11.71 -11.62
CA PRO A 575 21.67 -10.31 -11.90
C PRO A 575 21.09 -10.04 -13.30
N LEU A 576 20.38 -8.93 -13.41
CA LEU A 576 20.18 -8.15 -14.63
C LEU A 576 21.25 -7.05 -14.68
N ILE A 577 22.14 -7.10 -15.67
CA ILE A 577 23.18 -6.09 -15.84
C ILE A 577 22.68 -5.01 -16.79
N VAL A 578 22.70 -3.77 -16.33
CA VAL A 578 22.18 -2.61 -17.05
C VAL A 578 23.30 -1.60 -17.27
N GLY A 579 23.67 -1.38 -18.53
CA GLY A 579 24.57 -0.33 -18.97
C GLY A 579 23.89 0.64 -19.93
N PRO A 580 24.62 1.64 -20.45
CA PRO A 580 24.08 2.59 -21.43
C PRO A 580 23.68 1.98 -22.78
N ARG A 581 24.24 0.81 -23.11
CA ARG A 581 24.09 0.15 -24.42
C ARG A 581 23.37 -1.20 -24.37
N ARG A 582 23.22 -1.79 -23.19
CA ARG A 582 22.63 -3.12 -23.03
C ARG A 582 21.97 -3.29 -21.68
N CYS A 583 20.89 -4.05 -21.66
CA CYS A 583 20.20 -4.52 -20.47
C CYS A 583 20.02 -6.03 -20.64
N VAL A 584 20.88 -6.82 -19.98
CA VAL A 584 20.95 -8.27 -20.20
C VAL A 584 20.96 -9.04 -18.89
N ALA A 585 20.15 -10.09 -18.86
CA ALA A 585 20.10 -11.07 -17.80
C ALA A 585 21.30 -12.03 -17.93
N VAL A 586 21.96 -12.33 -16.82
CA VAL A 586 23.06 -13.30 -16.79
C VAL A 586 22.70 -14.56 -16.01
N ASP A 587 21.59 -14.59 -15.30
CA ASP A 587 21.11 -15.77 -14.58
C ASP A 587 19.58 -15.80 -14.58
N ALA A 588 19.02 -16.99 -14.43
CA ALA A 588 17.59 -17.24 -14.45
C ALA A 588 17.21 -18.42 -13.57
N ARG A 589 16.03 -18.32 -12.95
CA ARG A 589 15.43 -19.44 -12.23
C ARG A 589 13.90 -19.41 -12.34
N ILE A 590 13.31 -20.57 -12.51
CA ILE A 590 11.87 -20.80 -12.36
C ILE A 590 11.65 -21.88 -11.31
N VAL A 591 10.66 -21.69 -10.46
CA VAL A 591 10.18 -22.72 -9.52
C VAL A 591 8.68 -22.87 -9.70
N THR A 592 8.22 -24.11 -9.85
CA THR A 592 6.80 -24.46 -9.93
C THR A 592 6.31 -25.14 -8.65
N ALA A 593 5.02 -24.99 -8.37
CA ALA A 593 4.32 -25.85 -7.42
C ALA A 593 4.38 -27.29 -7.94
N ARG A 594 4.61 -28.23 -7.02
CA ARG A 594 4.60 -29.67 -7.32
C ARG A 594 3.18 -30.20 -7.43
#